data_AF-A0A2T2R362-F1
#
_entry.id   AF-A0A2T2R362-F1
#
_cell.length_a   1.000
_cell.length_b   1.000
_cell.length_c   1.000
_cell.angle_alpha   90.00
_cell.angle_beta   90.00
_cell.angle_gamma   90.00
#
_symmetry.space_group_name_H-M   'P 1'
#
loop_
_entity.id
_entity.type
_entity.pdbx_description
1 polymer ?
#
loop_
_entity_poly.entity_id
_entity_poly.type
_entity_poly.pdbx_seq_one_letter_code
_entity_poly.pdbx_strand_id
1 'polypeptide(L)'
;LRICLDTCHLHASGYDLSSKKKFESFLEEFDEKIGMEKLELWHLNDSKDELGDFRDRHENIGEGYVGKETFKQILNHTKTKDMPFIIETPGFDGEGPDKKNIRRLQQLKGTQK
;
A
#
# COMPACT_ATOMS: atom_id res chain seq x y z
N LEU A 1 -13.02 5.50 -17.02
CA LEU A 1 -11.90 4.67 -16.52
C LEU A 1 -11.56 5.11 -15.10
N ARG A 2 -11.30 4.16 -14.20
CA ARG A 2 -10.92 4.39 -12.79
C ARG A 2 -9.68 3.55 -12.46
N ILE A 3 -8.98 3.93 -11.39
CA ILE A 3 -7.67 3.38 -11.03
C ILE A 3 -7.71 2.76 -9.63
N CYS A 4 -7.16 1.55 -9.54
CA CYS A 4 -6.73 0.91 -8.30
C CYS A 4 -5.20 1.00 -8.25
N LEU A 5 -4.65 1.41 -7.11
CA LEU A 5 -3.22 1.33 -6.85
C LEU A 5 -2.93 0.15 -5.92
N ASP A 6 -1.93 -0.65 -6.27
CA ASP A 6 -1.46 -1.78 -5.47
C ASP A 6 -0.05 -1.50 -4.95
N THR A 7 0.14 -1.61 -3.63
CA THR A 7 1.43 -1.32 -3.00
C THR A 7 2.53 -2.33 -3.35
N CYS A 8 2.20 -3.61 -3.55
CA CYS A 8 3.16 -4.61 -4.01
C CYS A 8 3.60 -4.28 -5.44
N HIS A 9 2.64 -3.99 -6.34
CA HIS A 9 2.97 -3.70 -7.74
C HIS A 9 3.76 -2.40 -7.91
N LEU A 10 3.40 -1.35 -7.17
CA LEU A 10 4.15 -0.11 -7.15
C LEU A 10 5.59 -0.35 -6.68
N HIS A 11 5.76 -1.10 -5.60
CA HIS A 11 7.08 -1.46 -5.08
C HIS A 11 7.89 -2.29 -6.07
N ALA A 12 7.29 -3.31 -6.67
CA ALA A 12 7.92 -4.14 -7.71
C ALA A 12 8.32 -3.32 -8.95
N SER A 13 7.59 -2.23 -9.23
CA SER A 13 7.88 -1.29 -10.33
C SER A 13 8.89 -0.19 -9.96
N GLY A 14 9.40 -0.17 -8.71
CA GLY A 14 10.42 0.78 -8.26
C GLY A 14 9.89 2.01 -7.51
N TYR A 15 8.58 2.11 -7.23
CA TYR A 15 8.03 3.19 -6.44
C TYR A 15 8.19 2.92 -4.94
N ASP A 16 9.14 3.61 -4.33
CA ASP A 16 9.36 3.56 -2.88
C ASP A 16 8.47 4.60 -2.17
N LEU A 17 7.52 4.15 -1.36
CA LEU A 17 6.58 5.00 -0.61
C LEU A 17 6.88 5.03 0.90
N SER A 18 8.06 4.59 1.33
CA SER A 18 8.41 4.30 2.74
C SER A 18 8.55 5.53 3.64
N SER A 19 8.55 6.74 3.08
CA SER A 19 8.64 7.99 3.83
C SER A 19 7.62 8.99 3.35
N LYS A 20 7.21 9.91 4.24
CA LYS A 20 6.28 10.99 3.90
C LYS A 20 6.68 11.73 2.63
N LYS A 21 7.95 12.15 2.51
CA LYS A 21 8.45 12.87 1.32
C LYS A 21 8.26 12.07 0.03
N LYS A 22 8.56 10.76 0.06
CA LYS A 22 8.42 9.92 -1.13
C LYS A 22 6.97 9.67 -1.49
N PHE A 23 6.10 9.46 -0.49
CA PHE A 23 4.68 9.27 -0.72
C PHE A 23 4.01 10.54 -1.28
N GLU A 24 4.34 11.72 -0.75
CA GLU A 24 3.85 13.00 -1.28
C GLU A 24 4.30 13.18 -2.74
N SER A 25 5.58 12.95 -3.04
CA SER A 25 6.10 13.01 -4.41
C SER A 25 5.40 12.06 -5.36
N PHE A 26 5.05 10.85 -4.90
CA PHE A 26 4.27 9.90 -5.69
C PHE A 26 2.85 10.41 -5.95
N LEU A 27 2.17 10.97 -4.94
CA LEU A 27 0.82 11.51 -5.11
C LEU A 27 0.81 12.72 -6.05
N GLU A 28 1.84 13.58 -6.00
CA GLU A 28 2.02 14.69 -6.93
C GLU A 28 2.19 14.19 -8.37
N GLU A 29 3.07 13.21 -8.59
CA GLU A 29 3.28 12.60 -9.91
C GLU A 29 2.00 11.92 -10.43
N PHE A 30 1.30 11.19 -9.57
CA PHE A 30 0.05 10.52 -9.92
C PHE A 30 -1.04 11.53 -10.32
N ASP A 31 -1.19 12.62 -9.56
CA ASP A 31 -2.16 13.67 -9.85
C ASP A 31 -1.86 14.38 -11.17
N GLU A 32 -0.58 14.68 -11.44
CA GLU A 32 -0.15 15.32 -12.68
C GLU A 32 -0.41 14.44 -13.91
N LYS A 33 -0.08 13.15 -13.82
CA LYS A 33 -0.12 12.24 -14.98
C LYS A 33 -1.49 11.60 -15.21
N ILE A 34 -2.22 11.32 -14.14
CA ILE A 34 -3.43 10.50 -14.16
C ILE A 34 -4.62 11.28 -13.58
N GLY A 35 -4.43 11.99 -12.47
CA GLY A 35 -5.46 12.72 -11.75
C GLY A 35 -5.98 11.94 -10.54
N MET A 36 -5.92 12.54 -9.35
CA MET A 36 -6.39 11.95 -8.10
C MET A 36 -7.88 11.62 -8.11
N GLU A 37 -8.68 12.31 -8.93
CA GLU A 37 -10.11 12.05 -9.09
C GLU A 37 -10.42 10.70 -9.77
N LYS A 38 -9.41 10.03 -10.30
CA LYS A 38 -9.54 8.69 -10.89
C LYS A 38 -9.16 7.58 -9.92
N LEU A 39 -8.50 7.89 -8.80
CA LEU A 39 -8.12 6.92 -7.80
C LEU A 39 -9.33 6.55 -6.94
N GLU A 40 -9.78 5.30 -7.04
CA GLU A 40 -10.99 4.85 -6.34
C GLU A 40 -10.67 3.95 -5.14
N LEU A 41 -9.56 3.21 -5.17
CA LEU A 41 -9.19 2.30 -4.08
C LEU A 41 -7.71 1.95 -4.09
N TRP A 42 -7.27 1.37 -2.97
CA TRP A 42 -5.95 0.79 -2.82
C TRP A 42 -6.04 -0.69 -2.47
N HIS A 43 -5.18 -1.49 -3.11
CA HIS A 43 -4.78 -2.78 -2.60
C HIS A 43 -3.55 -2.59 -1.70
N LEU A 44 -3.66 -2.99 -0.44
CA LEU A 44 -2.60 -2.91 0.55
C LEU A 44 -1.97 -4.30 0.71
N ASN A 45 -1.00 -4.58 -0.15
CA ASN A 45 -0.25 -5.82 -0.17
C ASN A 45 1.22 -5.53 0.14
N ASP A 46 1.80 -6.28 1.09
CA ASP A 46 3.25 -6.23 1.28
C ASP A 46 3.93 -7.04 0.17
N SER A 47 5.24 -6.90 0.00
CA SER A 47 6.01 -7.61 -1.03
C SER A 47 6.97 -8.62 -0.41
N LYS A 48 7.01 -9.84 -0.92
CA LYS A 48 8.06 -10.82 -0.58
C LYS A 48 9.43 -10.42 -1.12
N ASP A 49 9.46 -9.46 -2.05
CA ASP A 49 10.60 -9.13 -2.90
C ASP A 49 11.08 -7.69 -2.72
N GLU A 50 12.37 -7.47 -2.98
CA GLU A 50 13.01 -6.16 -2.93
C GLU A 50 12.40 -5.16 -3.94
N LEU A 51 12.66 -3.87 -3.68
CA LEU A 51 12.18 -2.77 -4.52
C LEU A 51 12.70 -2.90 -5.96
N GLY A 52 11.80 -2.80 -6.93
CA GLY A 52 12.18 -2.85 -8.35
C GLY A 52 12.54 -4.25 -8.86
N ASP A 53 12.11 -5.32 -8.17
CA ASP A 53 12.40 -6.70 -8.58
C ASP A 53 11.48 -7.19 -9.72
N PHE A 54 10.39 -6.47 -10.04
CA PHE A 54 9.39 -6.82 -11.08
C PHE A 54 8.64 -8.14 -10.83
N ARG A 55 8.67 -8.67 -9.60
CA ARG A 55 7.87 -9.81 -9.17
C ARG A 55 6.63 -9.35 -8.41
N ASP A 56 5.52 -9.99 -8.72
CA ASP A 56 4.24 -9.81 -8.04
C ASP A 56 4.02 -10.97 -7.06
N ARG A 57 4.57 -10.84 -5.85
CA ARG A 57 4.45 -11.84 -4.79
C ARG A 57 4.05 -11.19 -3.49
N HIS A 58 2.74 -11.18 -3.23
CA HIS A 58 2.16 -10.59 -2.04
C HIS A 58 2.67 -11.26 -0.76
N GLU A 59 2.89 -10.44 0.27
CA GLU A 59 3.24 -10.85 1.62
C GLU A 59 2.26 -10.27 2.64
N ASN A 60 2.15 -10.92 3.79
CA ASN A 60 1.39 -10.46 4.94
C ASN A 60 1.88 -9.07 5.41
N ILE A 61 0.95 -8.27 5.92
CA ILE A 61 1.16 -6.86 6.27
C ILE A 61 2.30 -6.70 7.27
N GLY A 62 3.41 -6.10 6.84
CA GLY A 62 4.58 -5.85 7.66
C GLY A 62 5.50 -7.05 7.87
N GLU A 63 5.35 -8.10 7.06
CA GLU A 63 6.30 -9.23 6.96
C GLU A 63 7.18 -9.12 5.70
N GLY A 64 6.98 -8.11 4.85
CA GLY A 64 7.68 -7.93 3.58
C GLY A 64 8.49 -6.63 3.46
N TYR A 65 8.88 -6.32 2.23
CA TYR A 65 9.77 -5.22 1.87
C TYR A 65 9.07 -3.88 1.59
N VAL A 66 7.74 -3.87 1.37
CA VAL A 66 6.97 -2.60 1.33
C VAL A 66 7.00 -1.96 2.72
N GLY A 67 6.79 -2.79 3.74
CA GLY A 67 6.95 -2.41 5.13
C GLY A 67 5.83 -1.52 5.69
N LYS A 68 5.79 -1.44 7.03
CA LYS A 68 4.69 -0.79 7.77
C LYS A 68 4.60 0.72 7.55
N GLU A 69 5.71 1.39 7.23
CA GLU A 69 5.72 2.83 7.06
C GLU A 69 4.91 3.26 5.83
N THR A 70 5.01 2.55 4.70
CA THR A 70 4.16 2.82 3.52
C THR A 70 2.67 2.71 3.86
N PHE A 71 2.26 1.64 4.54
CA PHE A 71 0.86 1.49 4.96
C PHE A 71 0.41 2.61 5.89
N LYS A 72 1.26 3.06 6.83
CA LYS A 72 0.96 4.22 7.68
C LYS A 72 0.77 5.49 6.87
N GLN A 73 1.61 5.76 5.86
CA GLN A 73 1.42 6.94 5.01
C GLN A 73 0.05 6.89 4.32
N ILE A 74 -0.27 5.78 3.65
CA ILE A 74 -1.51 5.63 2.87
C ILE A 74 -2.76 5.71 3.76
N LEU A 75 -2.77 5.01 4.90
CA LEU A 75 -3.94 4.92 5.79
C LEU A 75 -4.27 6.23 6.52
N ASN A 76 -3.30 7.15 6.63
CA ASN A 76 -3.44 8.36 7.44
C ASN A 76 -3.37 9.67 6.63
N HIS A 77 -2.94 9.60 5.37
CA HIS A 77 -2.81 10.80 4.54
C HIS A 77 -4.17 11.37 4.14
N THR A 78 -4.28 12.71 4.13
CA THR A 78 -5.56 13.41 3.96
C THR A 78 -6.26 13.10 2.64
N LYS A 79 -5.50 12.83 1.57
CA LYS A 79 -6.05 12.48 0.25
C LYS A 79 -6.52 11.03 0.13
N THR A 80 -6.12 10.13 1.04
CA THR A 80 -6.34 8.67 0.88
C THR A 80 -7.02 8.00 2.08
N LYS A 81 -6.96 8.58 3.28
CA LYS A 81 -7.43 7.97 4.55
C LYS A 81 -8.90 7.51 4.57
N ASP A 82 -9.74 8.10 3.70
CA ASP A 82 -11.17 7.84 3.60
C ASP A 82 -11.52 6.94 2.38
N MET A 83 -10.50 6.47 1.64
CA MET A 83 -10.68 5.54 0.53
C MET A 83 -10.93 4.10 1.00
N PRO A 84 -11.56 3.27 0.16
CA PRO A 84 -11.57 1.82 0.33
C PRO A 84 -10.16 1.22 0.26
N PHE A 85 -9.89 0.28 1.18
CA PHE A 85 -8.66 -0.52 1.23
C PHE A 85 -9.02 -2.00 1.17
N ILE A 86 -8.40 -2.73 0.24
CA ILE A 86 -8.55 -4.19 0.08
C ILE A 86 -7.18 -4.84 0.33
N ILE A 87 -7.18 -6.04 0.89
CA ILE A 87 -5.97 -6.86 1.04
C ILE A 87 -6.12 -8.15 0.25
N GLU A 88 -5.02 -8.60 -0.34
CA GLU A 88 -4.91 -9.85 -1.12
C GLU A 88 -3.68 -10.64 -0.61
N THR A 89 -3.44 -10.54 0.69
CA THR A 89 -2.31 -11.18 1.37
C THR A 89 -2.51 -12.69 1.49
N PRO A 90 -1.44 -13.50 1.48
CA PRO A 90 -1.53 -14.96 1.55
C PRO A 90 -2.11 -15.50 2.87
N GLY A 91 -2.18 -14.68 3.93
CA GLY A 91 -2.59 -15.14 5.27
C GLY A 91 -1.46 -15.84 6.01
N PHE A 92 -1.58 -15.95 7.34
CA PHE A 92 -0.53 -16.57 8.16
C PHE A 92 -0.55 -18.10 8.12
N ASP A 93 -1.64 -18.70 7.68
CA ASP A 93 -1.83 -20.14 7.48
C ASP A 93 -1.82 -20.53 5.99
N GLY A 94 -1.67 -19.57 5.08
CA GLY A 94 -1.73 -19.78 3.64
C GLY A 94 -3.14 -19.79 3.04
N GLU A 95 -4.19 -19.58 3.85
CA GLU A 95 -5.60 -19.56 3.43
C GLU A 95 -6.18 -18.13 3.50
N GLY A 96 -5.33 -17.12 3.36
CA GLY A 96 -5.70 -15.72 3.44
C GLY A 96 -6.49 -15.20 2.24
N PRO A 97 -6.88 -13.90 2.27
CA PRO A 97 -6.56 -12.92 3.31
C PRO A 97 -7.29 -13.16 4.65
N ASP A 98 -6.68 -12.74 5.76
CA ASP A 98 -7.16 -13.06 7.11
C ASP A 98 -7.42 -11.83 8.01
N LYS A 99 -8.14 -12.07 9.12
CA LYS A 99 -8.46 -11.03 10.12
C LYS A 99 -7.21 -10.47 10.82
N LYS A 100 -6.11 -11.22 10.84
CA LYS A 100 -4.87 -10.79 11.52
C LYS A 100 -4.20 -9.67 10.72
N ASN A 101 -4.16 -9.78 9.41
CA ASN A 101 -3.70 -8.71 8.51
C ASN A 101 -4.56 -7.45 8.60
N ILE A 102 -5.89 -7.61 8.62
CA ILE A 102 -6.81 -6.47 8.86
C ILE A 102 -6.51 -5.76 10.18
N ARG A 103 -6.33 -6.51 11.28
CA ARG A 103 -5.99 -5.94 12.59
C ARG A 103 -4.65 -5.19 12.56
N ARG A 104 -3.66 -5.70 11.83
CA ARG A 104 -2.37 -5.00 11.68
C ARG A 104 -2.54 -3.65 11.01
N LEU A 105 -3.31 -3.56 9.92
CA LEU A 105 -3.61 -2.27 9.28
C LEU A 105 -4.39 -1.33 10.20
N GLN A 106 -5.38 -1.85 10.94
CA GLN A 106 -6.13 -1.05 11.92
C GLN A 106 -5.23 -0.43 13.00
N GLN A 107 -4.20 -1.15 13.45
CA GLN A 107 -3.22 -0.63 14.42
C GLN A 107 -2.31 0.46 13.84
N LEU A 108 -2.15 0.53 12.53
CA LEU A 108 -1.37 1.57 11.84
C LEU A 108 -2.23 2.82 11.54
N LYS A 109 -3.56 2.72 11.63
CA LYS A 109 -4.46 3.88 11.47
C LYS A 109 -4.46 4.72 12.75
N GLY A 110 -4.42 6.03 12.60
CA GLY A 110 -4.38 6.99 13.71
C GLY A 110 -2.99 7.20 14.33
N THR A 111 -1.95 6.48 13.88
CA THR A 111 -0.59 6.71 14.35
C THR A 111 0.05 7.84 13.53
N GLN A 112 0.06 9.06 14.07
CA GLN A 112 0.91 10.15 13.58
C GLN A 112 2.00 10.41 14.62
N LYS A 113 3.27 10.24 14.24
CA LYS A 113 4.41 10.76 15.02
C LYS A 113 4.83 12.09 14.41
#